data_AF-A0A946YQZ3-F1
#
_entry.id   AF-A0A946YQZ3-F1
#
_cell.length_a   1.000
_cell.length_b   1.000
_cell.length_c   1.000
_cell.angle_alpha   90.00
_cell.angle_beta   90.00
_cell.angle_gamma   90.00
#
_symmetry.space_group_name_H-M   'P 1'
#
loop_
_entity.id
_entity.type
_entity.pdbx_description
1 polymer ?
#
loop_
_entity_poly.entity_id
_entity_poly.type
_entity_poly.pdbx_seq_one_letter_code
_entity_poly.pdbx_strand_id
1 'polypeptide(L)'
;FGAARPATGFNADIKALIRCLCASPGDAGTAQDMLAHANAIAAPIDNDLALWAAIRKLRSNGEVVVSVPETIANKYQRKLVARQGAWTVVANAAQAT
;
A
#
# COMPACT_ATOMS: atom_id res chain seq x y z
N PHE A 1 -27.64 37.27 -25.67
CA PHE A 1 -26.68 36.45 -24.91
C PHE A 1 -26.54 37.05 -23.53
N GLY A 2 -26.92 36.33 -22.46
CA GLY A 2 -26.85 36.86 -21.09
C GLY A 2 -28.03 36.44 -20.22
N ALA A 3 -28.17 35.15 -19.94
CA ALA A 3 -28.96 34.71 -18.79
C ALA A 3 -28.00 34.51 -17.62
N ALA A 4 -28.32 35.09 -16.46
CA ALA A 4 -27.61 34.80 -15.23
C ALA A 4 -27.71 33.29 -14.96
N ARG A 5 -26.57 32.60 -14.89
CA ARG A 5 -26.49 31.21 -14.44
C ARG A 5 -26.11 31.24 -12.97
N PRO A 6 -27.05 31.14 -12.02
CA PRO A 6 -26.69 31.03 -10.62
C PRO A 6 -25.85 29.77 -10.44
N ALA A 7 -24.66 29.93 -9.87
CA ALA A 7 -23.75 28.84 -9.56
C ALA A 7 -23.57 28.79 -8.04
N THR A 8 -23.90 27.65 -7.44
CA THR A 8 -23.60 27.33 -6.05
C THR A 8 -22.48 26.31 -6.01
N GLY A 9 -21.44 26.56 -5.21
CA GLY A 9 -20.31 25.64 -5.05
C GLY A 9 -19.99 25.43 -3.58
N PHE A 10 -19.44 24.26 -3.25
CA PHE A 10 -18.80 24.00 -1.97
C PHE A 10 -17.30 23.79 -2.19
N ASN A 11 -16.50 24.11 -1.19
CA ASN A 11 -15.10 23.71 -1.14
C ASN A 11 -14.87 22.85 0.10
N ALA A 12 -13.87 21.98 0.03
CA ALA A 12 -13.39 21.25 1.17
C ALA A 12 -11.88 21.12 1.04
N ASP A 13 -11.16 21.41 2.13
CA ASP A 13 -9.73 21.11 2.19
C ASP A 13 -9.56 19.60 2.42
N ILE A 14 -9.30 18.89 1.33
CA ILE A 14 -9.07 17.44 1.34
C ILE A 14 -7.90 17.06 2.27
N LYS A 15 -6.87 17.91 2.40
CA LYS A 15 -5.74 17.64 3.31
C LYS A 15 -6.18 17.76 4.76
N ALA A 16 -7.01 18.75 5.09
CA ALA A 16 -7.59 18.88 6.43
C ALA A 16 -8.51 17.69 6.75
N LEU A 17 -9.32 17.25 5.78
CA LEU A 17 -10.19 16.09 5.92
C LEU A 17 -9.39 14.81 6.18
N ILE A 18 -8.36 14.52 5.38
CA ILE A 18 -7.50 13.34 5.56
C ILE A 18 -6.84 13.36 6.94
N ARG A 19 -6.29 14.51 7.37
CA ARG A 19 -5.70 14.64 8.71
C ARG A 19 -6.71 14.36 9.81
N CYS A 20 -7.93 14.89 9.69
CA CYS A 20 -9.00 14.66 10.67
C CYS A 20 -9.43 13.19 10.73
N LEU A 21 -9.59 12.54 9.57
CA LEU A 21 -9.98 11.13 9.48
C LEU A 21 -8.88 10.17 9.96
N CYS A 22 -7.62 10.53 9.77
CA CYS A 22 -6.48 9.70 10.16
C CYS A 22 -5.98 9.98 11.59
N ALA A 23 -6.38 11.08 12.22
CA ALA A 23 -6.01 11.45 13.59
C ALA A 23 -6.90 10.79 14.66
N SER A 24 -7.11 9.48 14.59
CA SER A 24 -7.77 8.75 15.68
C SER A 24 -6.95 8.94 16.99
N PRO A 25 -7.61 9.14 18.15
CA PRO A 25 -6.92 9.34 19.42
C PRO A 25 -6.28 8.01 19.85
N GLY A 26 -5.02 7.81 19.47
CA GLY A 26 -4.25 6.59 19.75
C GLY A 26 -3.12 6.36 18.75
N ASP A 27 -3.32 6.75 17.49
CA ASP A 27 -2.36 6.54 16.41
C ASP A 27 -1.97 7.89 15.82
N ALA A 28 -0.94 8.52 16.41
CA ALA A 28 -0.19 9.59 15.77
C ALA A 28 0.68 9.02 14.64
N GLY A 29 0.05 8.29 13.74
CA GLY A 29 0.69 7.68 12.59
C GLY A 29 0.94 8.75 11.54
N THR A 30 2.20 9.05 11.27
CA THR A 30 2.61 9.79 10.08
C THR A 30 2.07 9.11 8.82
N ALA A 31 2.09 9.77 7.65
CA ALA A 31 1.75 9.10 6.37
C ALA A 31 2.60 7.83 6.13
N GLN A 32 3.78 7.75 6.76
CA GLN A 32 4.64 6.57 6.79
C GLN A 32 4.03 5.41 7.58
N ASP A 33 3.33 5.70 8.67
CA ASP A 33 2.65 4.70 9.49
C ASP A 33 1.40 4.18 8.80
N MET A 34 0.67 5.00 8.03
CA MET A 34 -0.41 4.49 7.16
C MET A 34 0.12 3.50 6.12
N LEU A 35 1.32 3.72 5.59
CA LEU A 35 1.98 2.81 4.64
C LEU A 35 2.48 1.54 5.35
N ALA A 36 2.95 1.64 6.59
CA ALA A 36 3.33 0.51 7.44
C ALA A 36 2.12 -0.34 7.86
N HIS A 37 0.95 0.29 8.04
CA HIS A 37 -0.33 -0.36 8.32
C HIS A 37 -1.02 -0.91 7.07
N ALA A 38 -0.58 -0.57 5.86
CA ALA A 38 -1.19 -1.06 4.62
C ALA A 38 -0.99 -2.58 4.40
N ASN A 39 -0.38 -3.29 5.36
CA ASN A 39 -0.09 -4.72 5.31
C ASN A 39 0.58 -5.11 3.98
N ALA A 40 1.34 -4.21 3.35
CA ALA A 40 1.80 -4.43 1.99
C ALA A 40 2.72 -5.66 1.90
N ILE A 41 2.67 -6.35 0.77
CA ILE A 41 3.48 -7.53 0.48
C ILE A 41 4.72 -7.09 -0.29
N ALA A 42 5.91 -7.32 0.26
CA ALA A 42 7.16 -7.12 -0.45
C ALA A 42 7.34 -8.22 -1.51
N ALA A 43 7.57 -7.81 -2.76
CA ALA A 43 8.01 -8.70 -3.82
C ALA A 43 9.48 -8.43 -4.15
N PRO A 44 10.29 -9.46 -4.43
CA PRO A 44 11.65 -9.24 -4.94
C PRO A 44 11.60 -8.55 -6.31
N ILE A 45 12.65 -7.80 -6.63
CA ILE A 45 12.84 -7.22 -7.96
C ILE A 45 13.50 -8.29 -8.83
N ASP A 46 12.69 -8.96 -9.64
CA ASP A 46 13.11 -10.01 -10.57
C ASP A 46 12.27 -9.91 -11.87
N ASN A 47 12.76 -10.52 -12.95
CA ASN A 47 12.10 -10.58 -14.25
C ASN A 47 11.37 -11.92 -14.49
N ASP A 48 11.22 -12.76 -13.47
CA ASP A 48 10.46 -14.01 -13.53
C ASP A 48 8.99 -13.78 -13.91
N LEU A 49 8.53 -14.43 -14.99
CA LEU A 49 7.16 -14.39 -15.46
C LEU A 49 6.17 -14.95 -14.43
N ALA A 50 6.56 -15.98 -13.68
CA ALA A 50 5.72 -16.58 -12.64
C ALA A 50 5.51 -15.61 -11.46
N LEU A 51 6.54 -14.82 -11.12
CA LEU A 51 6.45 -13.75 -10.13
C LEU A 51 5.42 -12.70 -10.58
N TRP A 52 5.52 -12.24 -11.82
CA TRP A 52 4.59 -11.26 -12.38
C TRP A 52 3.14 -11.76 -12.43
N ALA A 53 2.93 -13.05 -12.68
CA ALA A 53 1.60 -13.65 -12.61
C ALA A 53 1.06 -13.64 -11.17
N ALA A 54 1.89 -14.00 -10.18
CA ALA A 54 1.51 -13.97 -8.77
C ALA A 54 1.22 -12.54 -8.27
N ILE A 55 2.06 -11.57 -8.62
CA ILE A 55 1.86 -10.14 -8.28
C ILE A 55 0.52 -9.66 -8.84
N ARG A 56 0.20 -9.95 -10.11
CA ARG A 56 -1.06 -9.55 -10.73
C ARG A 56 -2.27 -10.16 -10.03
N LYS A 57 -2.22 -11.45 -9.71
CA LYS A 57 -3.28 -12.15 -8.97
C LYS A 57 -3.51 -11.56 -7.57
N LEU A 58 -2.44 -11.22 -6.86
CA LEU A 58 -2.55 -10.59 -5.56
C LEU A 58 -3.19 -9.21 -5.67
N ARG A 59 -2.74 -8.38 -6.61
CA ARG A 59 -3.31 -7.05 -6.85
C ARG A 59 -4.78 -7.09 -7.28
N SER A 60 -5.18 -8.07 -8.11
CA SER A 60 -6.59 -8.25 -8.47
C SER A 60 -7.48 -8.62 -7.29
N ASN A 61 -6.90 -9.23 -6.25
CA ASN A 61 -7.58 -9.55 -5.00
C ASN A 61 -7.62 -8.36 -4.02
N GLY A 62 -7.14 -7.19 -4.41
CA GLY A 62 -7.09 -5.98 -3.56
C GLY A 62 -5.84 -5.87 -2.69
N GLU A 63 -4.87 -6.79 -2.83
CA GLU A 63 -3.63 -6.73 -2.06
C GLU A 63 -2.67 -5.67 -2.61
N VAL A 64 -2.00 -4.95 -1.71
CA VAL A 64 -0.94 -4.01 -2.07
C VAL A 64 0.39 -4.75 -2.15
N VAL A 65 0.94 -4.88 -3.35
CA VAL A 65 2.22 -5.54 -3.60
C VAL A 65 3.25 -4.54 -4.10
N VAL A 66 4.38 -4.42 -3.41
CA VAL A 66 5.46 -3.48 -3.72
C VAL A 66 6.73 -4.24 -4.04
N SER A 67 7.30 -3.99 -5.22
CA SER A 67 8.59 -4.56 -5.60
C SER A 67 9.71 -3.76 -4.92
N VAL A 68 10.50 -4.42 -4.08
CA VAL A 68 11.57 -3.79 -3.30
C VAL A 68 12.84 -4.64 -3.32
N PRO A 69 14.03 -4.02 -3.17
CA PRO A 69 15.25 -4.75 -2.91
C PRO A 69 15.15 -5.56 -1.60
N GLU A 70 15.87 -6.68 -1.52
CA GLU A 70 15.86 -7.55 -0.33
C GLU A 70 16.29 -6.82 0.96
N THR A 71 17.19 -5.84 0.84
CA THR A 71 17.63 -4.97 1.95
C THR A 71 16.49 -4.17 2.59
N ILE A 72 15.40 -3.94 1.85
CA ILE A 72 14.22 -3.18 2.30
C ILE A 72 13.04 -4.12 2.60
N ALA A 73 13.03 -5.33 2.05
CA ALA A 73 11.96 -6.32 2.26
C ALA A 73 11.70 -6.61 3.75
N ASN A 74 12.72 -6.52 4.60
CA ASN A 74 12.62 -6.70 6.06
C ASN A 74 11.74 -5.65 6.77
N LYS A 75 11.48 -4.51 6.14
CA LYS A 75 10.55 -3.49 6.66
C LYS A 75 9.08 -3.85 6.46
N TYR A 76 8.79 -4.88 5.66
CA TYR A 76 7.44 -5.36 5.39
C TYR A 76 7.15 -6.59 6.24
N GLN A 77 5.92 -6.69 6.74
CA GLN A 77 5.45 -7.82 7.55
C GLN A 77 5.13 -9.06 6.71
N ARG A 78 4.94 -8.90 5.40
CA ARG A 78 4.66 -9.98 4.45
C ARG A 78 5.61 -9.87 3.26
N LYS A 79 6.08 -11.02 2.76
CA LYS A 79 6.90 -11.07 1.55
C LYS A 79 6.53 -12.25 0.65
N LEU A 80 6.78 -12.09 -0.64
CA LEU A 80 6.70 -13.14 -1.65
C LEU A 80 8.01 -13.91 -1.68
N VAL A 81 7.91 -15.24 -1.56
CA VAL A 81 9.04 -16.15 -1.69
C VAL A 81 8.72 -17.27 -2.67
N ALA A 82 9.70 -17.66 -3.47
CA ALA A 82 9.60 -18.83 -4.33
C ALA A 82 9.75 -20.10 -3.48
N ARG A 83 8.73 -20.96 -3.45
CA ARG A 83 8.75 -22.29 -2.84
C ARG A 83 8.24 -23.31 -3.84
N GLN A 84 9.03 -24.35 -4.10
CA GLN A 84 8.65 -25.46 -4.99
C GLN A 84 8.14 -25.00 -6.38
N GLY A 85 8.74 -23.95 -6.93
CA GLY A 85 8.35 -23.38 -8.24
C GLY A 85 7.09 -22.51 -8.22
N ALA A 86 6.52 -22.22 -7.05
CA ALA A 86 5.38 -21.33 -6.88
C ALA A 86 5.70 -20.15 -5.96
N TRP A 87 5.10 -19.00 -6.24
CA TRP A 87 5.25 -17.79 -5.43
C TRP A 87 4.20 -17.76 -4.31
N THR A 88 4.68 -17.78 -3.07
CA THR A 88 3.82 -17.83 -1.88
C THR A 88 4.09 -16.64 -0.96
N VAL A 89 3.03 -16.09 -0.37
CA VAL A 89 3.12 -15.01 0.62
C VAL A 89 3.45 -15.65 1.97
N VAL A 90 4.53 -15.19 2.60
CA VAL A 90 4.94 -15.60 3.95
C VAL A 90 4.98 -14.40 4.87
N ALA A 91 4.67 -14.62 6.15
CA ALA A 91 4.97 -13.66 7.19
C ALA A 91 6.50 -13.46 7.23
N ASN A 92 6.91 -12.21 7.20
CA ASN A 92 8.30 -11.82 7.36
C ASN A 92 8.46 -11.41 8.82
N ALA A 93 9.33 -12.08 9.56
CA ALA A 93 9.66 -11.66 10.91
C ALA A 93 10.36 -10.30 10.81
N ALA A 94 9.61 -9.22 11.00
CA ALA A 94 10.18 -7.90 11.14
C ALA A 94 11.16 -7.97 12.32
N GLN A 95 12.45 -7.76 12.07
CA GLN A 95 13.41 -7.61 13.15
C GLN A 95 13.04 -6.31 13.88
N ALA A 96 12.52 -6.45 15.10
CA ALA A 96 12.32 -5.33 16.01
C ALA A 96 13.66 -4.61 16.14
N THR A 97 13.68 -3.35 15.71
CA THR A 97 14.80 -2.43 15.95
C THR A 97 14.56 -1.73 17.26
#